data_AF-A0AAQ4PKR7-F1
#
_entry.id   AF-A0AAQ4PKR7-F1
#
_cell.length_a   1.000
_cell.length_b   1.000
_cell.length_c   1.000
_cell.angle_alpha   90.00
_cell.angle_beta   90.00
_cell.angle_gamma   90.00
#
_symmetry.space_group_name_H-M   'P 1'
#
loop_
_entity.id
_entity.type
_entity.pdbx_description
1 polymer ?
#
loop_
_entity_poly.entity_id
_entity_poly.type
_entity_poly.pdbx_seq_one_letter_code
_entity_poly.pdbx_strand_id
1 'polypeptide(L)'
;MIYGTRAPVTPTISSRGCHVKGHISFHPHLPALPETGAGASGLGRRPASVGSQESDDQGPAAPSAQASSQAAAAPAGPGPCPPGPLQRHGGPQHLHVRGHERSVRGAEGPRHGQRPDGDGAGGDGVGPGDGYYELQVLAPSHTTPDTLLGAPFLSAGMWTLSSKMKQTSALRLAACGGRAGIVEELLFRGAEVNTDPGGNTALHDACAGGHDACVQLLLSHGADPEVLAADGSAPLHLCTSAQSFQCAALLVDAGADVSVRMRESRLTPLHAAARRGLEEHVALFLAHGADVAATNQEGETPLNAACSAAERPSEAGRYLRVVQRLLSAGADPRTAGRKQHTPLHNACANCSPRIVEVLLQHGAEARVANCAGYTPMDCLIQVVEDYPGQQPEAVARSLLNHGAEPVAPKMLQLCVLSPATLEVMLNSYTSIPACEWMDSLPAEIREEHRPFFDLVRRRSAGPRSLQHLCRCAVRLRLGGRCFPAVRELDVPRSTRDYLLLRNDGTLL
;
A
#
# COMPACT_ATOMS: atom_id res chain seq x y z
N MET A 1 -31.33 65.18 -3.91
CA MET A 1 -31.23 64.85 -5.34
C MET A 1 -29.99 63.99 -5.56
N ILE A 2 -30.21 62.77 -6.06
CA ILE A 2 -29.37 61.99 -6.99
C ILE A 2 -28.01 61.42 -6.51
N TYR A 3 -27.97 60.07 -6.43
CA TYR A 3 -26.97 59.07 -6.88
C TYR A 3 -25.59 59.58 -7.40
N GLY A 4 -24.45 58.87 -7.30
CA GLY A 4 -24.14 57.51 -6.91
C GLY A 4 -22.70 57.12 -7.33
N THR A 5 -22.14 56.12 -6.64
CA THR A 5 -21.16 55.08 -7.06
C THR A 5 -19.89 55.41 -7.87
N ARG A 6 -18.71 55.03 -7.34
CA ARG A 6 -17.86 53.92 -7.86
C ARG A 6 -16.65 53.62 -6.95
N ALA A 7 -16.35 52.33 -6.83
CA ALA A 7 -15.28 51.71 -6.03
C ALA A 7 -13.91 51.65 -6.77
N PRO A 8 -12.81 51.33 -6.06
CA PRO A 8 -11.60 50.78 -6.67
C PRO A 8 -11.33 49.30 -6.28
N VAL A 9 -11.29 48.47 -7.34
CA VAL A 9 -10.32 47.41 -7.69
C VAL A 9 -9.63 46.58 -6.58
N THR A 10 -9.97 45.30 -6.55
CA THR A 10 -9.27 44.17 -5.90
C THR A 10 -8.21 43.55 -6.85
N PRO A 11 -7.06 43.04 -6.35
CA PRO A 11 -6.19 42.17 -7.14
C PRO A 11 -6.64 40.70 -7.03
N THR A 12 -6.77 40.07 -8.19
CA THR A 12 -7.00 38.63 -8.37
C THR A 12 -5.68 37.85 -8.28
N ILE A 13 -5.60 36.89 -7.35
CA ILE A 13 -4.56 35.85 -7.36
C ILE A 13 -5.19 34.55 -7.85
N SER A 14 -4.68 34.09 -8.98
CA SER A 14 -5.00 32.83 -9.64
C SER A 14 -4.23 31.69 -8.98
N SER A 15 -4.91 30.65 -8.50
CA SER A 15 -4.29 29.39 -8.10
C SER A 15 -4.90 28.22 -8.88
N ARG A 16 -4.32 27.95 -10.06
CA ARG A 16 -4.28 26.61 -10.64
C ARG A 16 -3.00 25.94 -10.17
N GLY A 17 -3.12 24.79 -9.52
CA GLY A 17 -2.00 23.94 -9.12
C GLY A 17 -2.49 22.53 -8.81
N CYS A 18 -2.75 21.74 -9.86
CA CYS A 18 -2.82 20.29 -9.73
C CYS A 18 -1.44 19.78 -9.32
N HIS A 19 -1.31 19.27 -8.10
CA HIS A 19 -0.13 18.53 -7.68
C HIS A 19 -0.46 17.03 -7.62
N VAL A 20 0.06 16.31 -8.61
CA VAL A 20 0.38 14.90 -8.50
C VAL A 20 1.49 14.77 -7.45
N LYS A 21 1.19 14.15 -6.31
CA LYS A 21 2.16 13.58 -5.35
C LYS A 21 1.72 12.13 -5.17
N GLY A 22 2.50 11.10 -5.44
CA GLY A 22 3.92 10.93 -5.18
C GLY A 22 4.09 10.37 -3.78
N HIS A 23 4.14 9.03 -3.67
CA HIS A 23 4.49 8.20 -2.51
C HIS A 23 4.59 8.92 -1.14
N ILE A 24 3.58 8.75 -0.28
CA ILE A 24 3.65 9.19 1.12
C ILE A 24 4.46 8.17 1.92
N SER A 25 5.73 8.48 2.11
CA SER A 25 6.60 7.87 3.11
C SER A 25 6.40 8.60 4.43
N PHE A 26 5.74 7.99 5.40
CA PHE A 26 5.61 8.53 6.76
C PHE A 26 6.94 8.38 7.52
N HIS A 27 7.61 9.51 7.79
CA HIS A 27 8.58 9.64 8.87
C HIS A 27 7.94 10.43 10.02
N PRO A 28 8.02 9.97 11.28
CA PRO A 28 7.48 10.71 12.42
C PRO A 28 8.50 11.73 12.93
N HIS A 29 8.07 12.99 13.03
CA HIS A 29 8.73 14.00 13.87
C HIS A 29 8.12 13.97 15.28
N LEU A 30 8.91 13.58 16.27
CA LEU A 30 8.63 13.75 17.69
C LEU A 30 8.82 15.22 18.10
N PRO A 31 8.00 15.74 19.03
CA PRO A 31 8.45 16.73 20.00
C PRO A 31 8.66 16.07 21.38
N ALA A 32 9.78 16.45 21.99
CA ALA A 32 10.19 16.07 23.33
C ALA A 32 9.21 16.55 24.42
N LEU A 33 9.03 15.74 25.46
CA LEU A 33 8.44 16.15 26.74
C LEU A 33 9.53 16.21 27.83
N PRO A 34 9.40 17.11 28.81
CA PRO A 34 10.45 17.39 29.78
C PRO A 34 10.46 16.41 30.95
N GLU A 35 11.65 16.12 31.44
CA GLU A 35 11.90 15.39 32.68
C GLU A 35 11.43 16.18 33.91
N THR A 36 10.76 15.51 34.83
CA THR A 36 10.69 15.96 36.24
C THR A 36 10.82 14.77 37.19
N GLY A 37 11.87 14.82 38.02
CA GLY A 37 11.74 14.69 39.46
C GLY A 37 11.71 13.29 40.07
N ALA A 38 12.89 12.74 40.33
CA ALA A 38 13.10 11.67 41.29
C ALA A 38 12.73 12.09 42.72
N GLY A 39 12.17 11.16 43.50
CA GLY A 39 12.04 11.31 44.95
C GLY A 39 11.21 10.21 45.62
N ALA A 40 11.83 9.08 45.99
CA ALA A 40 11.30 8.18 47.01
C ALA A 40 12.39 7.25 47.60
N SER A 41 13.06 7.72 48.65
CA SER A 41 13.39 6.92 49.85
C SER A 41 12.07 6.68 50.61
N GLY A 42 11.80 5.62 51.36
CA GLY A 42 12.55 4.49 51.89
C GLY A 42 11.73 3.94 53.07
N LEU A 43 11.80 2.61 53.28
CA LEU A 43 11.54 1.89 54.54
C LEU A 43 10.09 1.74 55.06
N GLY A 44 9.65 0.48 55.13
CA GLY A 44 9.52 -0.14 56.45
C GLY A 44 8.16 -0.74 56.85
N ARG A 45 8.17 -2.08 56.92
CA ARG A 45 7.52 -2.93 57.96
C ARG A 45 6.01 -3.23 57.88
N ARG A 46 5.73 -4.45 57.40
CA ARG A 46 4.84 -5.46 58.03
C ARG A 46 5.30 -5.74 59.49
N PRO A 47 4.48 -6.29 60.42
CA PRO A 47 3.75 -7.59 60.29
C PRO A 47 2.38 -7.55 61.02
N ALA A 48 1.59 -8.60 61.31
CA ALA A 48 1.63 -10.07 61.28
C ALA A 48 0.14 -10.52 61.39
N SER A 49 -0.31 -11.61 60.72
CA SER A 49 -0.66 -12.92 61.34
C SER A 49 -2.01 -12.92 62.09
N VAL A 50 -2.92 -13.91 62.11
CA VAL A 50 -2.98 -15.39 62.11
C VAL A 50 -4.49 -15.69 61.88
N GLY A 51 -5.02 -16.81 61.39
CA GLY A 51 -4.57 -18.17 61.10
C GLY A 51 -5.78 -18.97 60.56
N SER A 52 -5.56 -20.00 59.75
CA SER A 52 -5.59 -21.43 60.13
C SER A 52 -7.03 -21.99 60.10
N GLN A 53 -7.39 -23.15 59.57
CA GLN A 53 -6.79 -24.49 59.48
C GLN A 53 -7.44 -25.25 58.29
N GLU A 54 -6.70 -26.05 57.49
CA GLU A 54 -6.62 -27.55 57.49
C GLU A 54 -7.90 -28.24 56.93
N SER A 55 -7.88 -29.32 56.14
CA SER A 55 -6.89 -30.40 55.93
C SER A 55 -7.38 -31.39 54.84
N ASP A 56 -6.44 -32.19 54.30
CA ASP A 56 -6.51 -33.61 53.86
C ASP A 56 -7.41 -34.03 52.66
N ASP A 57 -7.10 -34.98 51.77
CA ASP A 57 -6.00 -35.94 51.62
C ASP A 57 -6.00 -36.60 50.21
N GLN A 58 -4.91 -37.33 49.89
CA GLN A 58 -4.78 -38.50 49.00
C GLN A 58 -4.67 -38.38 47.45
N GLY A 59 -3.44 -38.60 46.96
CA GLY A 59 -3.17 -39.55 45.85
C GLY A 59 -2.84 -40.94 46.41
N PRO A 60 -2.15 -41.88 45.71
CA PRO A 60 -1.63 -41.86 44.33
C PRO A 60 -1.87 -43.20 43.56
N ALA A 61 -1.42 -43.30 42.29
CA ALA A 61 -0.61 -44.43 41.76
C ALA A 61 -0.58 -44.48 40.22
N ALA A 62 0.65 -44.53 39.69
CA ALA A 62 1.01 -45.12 38.40
C ALA A 62 1.74 -46.45 38.65
N PRO A 63 1.94 -47.29 37.61
CA PRO A 63 3.27 -47.89 37.36
C PRO A 63 3.65 -47.77 35.87
N SER A 64 4.82 -47.21 35.51
CA SER A 64 6.13 -47.87 35.26
C SER A 64 6.11 -48.89 34.11
N ALA A 65 7.10 -49.07 33.24
CA ALA A 65 8.37 -48.44 32.87
C ALA A 65 8.98 -49.39 31.83
N GLN A 66 9.68 -48.94 30.80
CA GLN A 66 10.91 -49.59 30.32
C GLN A 66 11.83 -48.57 29.67
N ALA A 67 13.11 -48.68 30.04
CA ALA A 67 14.22 -47.79 29.77
C ALA A 67 15.27 -48.52 28.92
N SER A 68 16.09 -47.74 28.20
CA SER A 68 17.49 -48.01 27.81
C SER A 68 18.02 -46.73 27.15
N SER A 69 18.64 -45.79 27.88
CA SER A 69 20.07 -45.69 28.21
C SER A 69 21.01 -45.48 27.01
N GLN A 70 21.57 -44.27 26.87
CA GLN A 70 23.01 -44.04 26.67
C GLN A 70 23.39 -42.60 27.02
N ALA A 71 24.53 -42.48 27.71
CA ALA A 71 25.06 -41.30 28.40
C ALA A 71 25.86 -40.37 27.45
N ALA A 72 25.69 -39.05 27.58
CA ALA A 72 26.62 -38.10 28.21
C ALA A 72 27.82 -37.64 27.35
N ALA A 73 27.75 -36.41 26.85
CA ALA A 73 28.86 -35.45 26.79
C ALA A 73 28.31 -34.05 26.46
N ALA A 74 28.45 -33.09 27.37
CA ALA A 74 28.17 -31.67 27.13
C ALA A 74 29.36 -30.99 26.44
N PRO A 75 29.12 -29.90 25.69
CA PRO A 75 30.04 -28.78 25.80
C PRO A 75 29.35 -27.43 26.02
N ALA A 76 30.12 -26.59 26.73
CA ALA A 76 29.87 -25.24 27.16
C ALA A 76 29.38 -24.28 26.06
N GLY A 77 28.50 -23.34 26.46
CA GLY A 77 28.11 -22.20 25.64
C GLY A 77 29.24 -21.17 25.50
N PRO A 78 29.23 -20.34 24.43
CA PRO A 78 30.24 -19.30 24.27
C PRO A 78 29.84 -18.06 25.08
N GLY A 79 30.71 -17.69 26.03
CA GLY A 79 30.71 -16.37 26.66
C GLY A 79 31.24 -15.28 25.70
N PRO A 80 31.13 -13.99 26.08
CA PRO A 80 31.35 -12.86 25.19
C PRO A 80 32.84 -12.63 24.88
N CYS A 81 33.15 -12.33 23.61
CA CYS A 81 34.50 -12.02 23.14
C CYS A 81 34.97 -10.60 23.56
N PRO A 82 36.27 -10.41 23.83
CA PRO A 82 36.88 -9.11 24.18
C PRO A 82 37.11 -8.20 22.95
N PRO A 83 37.27 -6.88 23.14
CA PRO A 83 37.45 -5.93 22.04
C PRO A 83 38.87 -6.02 21.46
N GLY A 84 38.96 -6.24 20.15
CA GLY A 84 40.19 -6.16 19.35
C GLY A 84 40.42 -4.76 18.75
N PRO A 85 41.65 -4.46 18.28
CA PRO A 85 42.15 -3.09 18.13
C PRO A 85 41.67 -2.34 16.87
N LEU A 86 41.63 -1.02 17.01
CA LEU A 86 41.33 -0.02 15.99
C LEU A 86 42.22 -0.15 14.75
N GLN A 87 41.63 -0.48 13.60
CA GLN A 87 42.27 -0.38 12.29
C GLN A 87 41.51 0.65 11.44
N ARG A 88 42.18 1.78 11.17
CA ARG A 88 41.71 2.85 10.31
C ARG A 88 41.69 2.36 8.85
N HIS A 89 40.51 2.26 8.26
CA HIS A 89 40.33 2.18 6.81
C HIS A 89 39.53 3.40 6.33
N GLY A 90 40.24 4.34 5.70
CA GLY A 90 39.61 5.39 4.89
C GLY A 90 39.24 4.80 3.53
N GLY A 91 37.95 4.62 3.28
CA GLY A 91 37.41 4.35 1.94
C GLY A 91 37.27 5.66 1.14
N PRO A 92 37.27 5.60 -0.20
CA PRO A 92 37.16 6.78 -1.04
C PRO A 92 35.76 7.42 -0.91
N GLN A 93 35.74 8.74 -0.74
CA GLN A 93 34.52 9.53 -0.66
C GLN A 93 33.95 9.71 -2.07
N HIS A 94 32.74 9.18 -2.33
CA HIS A 94 31.99 9.49 -3.54
C HIS A 94 31.38 10.89 -3.43
N LEU A 95 31.92 11.85 -4.18
CA LEU A 95 31.37 13.20 -4.27
C LEU A 95 30.36 13.26 -5.42
N HIS A 96 29.06 13.38 -5.11
CA HIS A 96 28.02 13.73 -6.09
C HIS A 96 27.99 15.24 -6.26
N VAL A 97 28.39 15.73 -7.44
CA VAL A 97 28.25 17.16 -7.81
C VAL A 97 27.11 17.28 -8.83
N ARG A 98 25.98 17.89 -8.43
CA ARG A 98 24.93 18.34 -9.35
C ARG A 98 25.35 19.68 -9.97
N GLY A 99 25.72 19.67 -11.24
CA GLY A 99 25.89 20.89 -12.04
C GLY A 99 24.55 21.34 -12.63
N HIS A 100 24.17 22.60 -12.37
CA HIS A 100 23.09 23.29 -13.07
C HIS A 100 23.61 23.82 -14.41
N GLU A 101 23.05 23.37 -15.53
CA GLU A 101 23.37 23.97 -16.84
C GLU A 101 22.46 25.17 -17.12
N ARG A 102 23.10 26.34 -17.32
CA ARG A 102 22.50 27.54 -17.92
C ARG A 102 22.49 27.36 -19.44
N SER A 103 21.31 27.27 -20.04
CA SER A 103 21.13 27.25 -21.49
C SER A 103 21.34 28.66 -22.06
N VAL A 104 22.35 28.80 -22.92
CA VAL A 104 22.61 30.00 -23.74
C VAL A 104 21.69 29.94 -24.97
N ARG A 105 20.80 30.92 -25.11
CA ARG A 105 19.92 31.07 -26.28
C ARG A 105 20.72 31.65 -27.46
N GLY A 106 20.87 30.86 -28.52
CA GLY A 106 21.15 31.36 -29.88
C GLY A 106 19.83 31.68 -30.59
N ALA A 107 19.78 32.85 -31.22
CA ALA A 107 18.63 33.38 -31.93
C ALA A 107 18.40 32.67 -33.28
N GLU A 108 17.14 32.47 -33.66
CA GLU A 108 16.65 32.72 -35.03
C GLU A 108 15.10 32.73 -35.08
N GLY A 109 14.57 33.61 -35.93
CA GLY A 109 13.17 34.05 -35.97
C GLY A 109 12.22 33.25 -36.89
N PRO A 110 11.00 33.74 -37.14
CA PRO A 110 9.79 32.92 -37.12
C PRO A 110 9.17 32.65 -38.51
N ARG A 111 8.43 31.56 -38.68
CA ARG A 111 7.34 31.46 -39.68
C ARG A 111 6.14 30.65 -39.18
N HIS A 112 4.98 31.19 -39.54
CA HIS A 112 3.59 30.84 -39.26
C HIS A 112 3.14 29.39 -39.51
N GLY A 113 2.07 28.98 -38.83
CA GLY A 113 1.02 28.17 -39.46
C GLY A 113 0.28 27.16 -38.58
N GLN A 114 -0.84 27.60 -38.00
CA GLN A 114 -2.13 26.87 -37.84
C GLN A 114 -2.20 25.51 -37.10
N ARG A 115 -3.05 25.47 -36.05
CA ARG A 115 -3.75 24.28 -35.54
C ARG A 115 -4.82 23.79 -36.54
N PRO A 116 -5.31 22.55 -36.43
CA PRO A 116 -6.48 22.30 -35.57
C PRO A 116 -6.39 21.03 -34.70
N ASP A 117 -7.41 20.91 -33.86
CA ASP A 117 -7.59 20.08 -32.66
C ASP A 117 -7.69 18.56 -32.90
N GLY A 118 -7.35 17.78 -31.86
CA GLY A 118 -7.56 16.33 -31.80
C GLY A 118 -7.21 15.71 -30.43
N ASP A 119 -8.25 15.29 -29.72
CA ASP A 119 -8.37 14.37 -28.57
C ASP A 119 -7.11 13.88 -27.81
N GLY A 120 -7.02 14.29 -26.54
CA GLY A 120 -5.98 13.87 -25.60
C GLY A 120 -6.28 12.53 -24.94
N ALA A 121 -5.73 11.45 -25.49
CA ALA A 121 -5.45 10.22 -24.76
C ALA A 121 -4.07 10.36 -24.09
N GLY A 122 -4.04 10.35 -22.76
CA GLY A 122 -2.80 10.39 -21.97
C GLY A 122 -2.03 9.07 -22.12
N GLY A 123 -1.15 8.99 -23.10
CA GLY A 123 -0.12 7.98 -23.19
C GLY A 123 1.10 8.42 -22.39
N ASP A 124 1.49 7.63 -21.39
CA ASP A 124 2.79 7.72 -20.76
C ASP A 124 3.86 7.43 -21.82
N GLY A 125 4.47 8.49 -22.34
CA GLY A 125 5.59 8.42 -23.25
C GLY A 125 6.78 7.80 -22.52
N VAL A 126 7.11 6.56 -22.89
CA VAL A 126 8.40 5.95 -22.62
C VAL A 126 9.44 6.76 -23.40
N GLY A 127 10.18 7.61 -22.71
CA GLY A 127 11.32 8.32 -23.27
C GLY A 127 12.42 7.36 -23.74
N PRO A 128 13.28 7.79 -24.69
CA PRO A 128 14.41 6.96 -25.11
C PRO A 128 15.36 6.79 -23.93
N GLY A 129 15.84 5.56 -23.73
CA GLY A 129 16.50 5.12 -22.50
C GLY A 129 17.58 6.04 -21.97
N ASP A 130 17.48 6.35 -20.68
CA ASP A 130 18.54 6.99 -19.91
C ASP A 130 19.73 6.02 -19.81
N GLY A 131 20.76 6.26 -20.61
CA GLY A 131 22.07 5.67 -20.43
C GLY A 131 22.74 6.28 -19.19
N TYR A 132 22.98 5.46 -18.17
CA TYR A 132 23.86 5.85 -17.06
C TYR A 132 25.32 5.76 -17.52
N TYR A 133 26.04 6.87 -17.47
CA TYR A 133 27.48 6.93 -17.74
C TYR A 133 28.24 6.72 -16.43
N GLU A 134 29.05 5.66 -16.35
CA GLU A 134 29.96 5.44 -15.22
C GLU A 134 31.39 5.77 -15.67
N LEU A 135 31.98 6.82 -15.08
CA LEU A 135 33.35 7.25 -15.37
C LEU A 135 34.31 6.50 -14.44
N GLN A 136 35.14 5.62 -14.98
CA GLN A 136 36.14 4.88 -14.20
C GLN A 136 37.55 5.41 -14.50
N VAL A 137 38.25 5.85 -13.45
CA VAL A 137 39.63 6.33 -13.53
C VAL A 137 40.57 5.14 -13.40
N LEU A 138 41.28 4.79 -14.47
CA LEU A 138 42.45 3.90 -14.36
C LEU A 138 43.64 4.76 -13.89
N ALA A 139 43.98 4.66 -12.60
CA ALA A 139 45.26 5.17 -12.11
C ALA A 139 46.37 4.16 -12.48
N PRO A 140 47.47 4.58 -13.12
CA PRO A 140 48.59 3.69 -13.36
C PRO A 140 49.29 3.39 -12.04
N SER A 141 49.30 2.12 -11.65
CA SER A 141 50.12 1.63 -10.55
C SER A 141 51.58 1.52 -10.98
N HIS A 142 52.47 2.09 -10.16
CA HIS A 142 53.93 2.01 -10.16
C HIS A 142 54.69 3.00 -11.07
N THR A 143 55.24 4.02 -10.39
CA THR A 143 56.33 4.86 -10.84
C THR A 143 57.68 4.15 -10.69
N THR A 144 58.52 4.24 -11.72
CA THR A 144 59.98 4.33 -11.56
C THR A 144 60.46 5.49 -12.42
N PRO A 145 61.31 6.39 -11.92
CA PRO A 145 61.81 7.51 -12.70
C PRO A 145 62.99 7.03 -13.56
N ASP A 146 63.03 7.42 -14.83
CA ASP A 146 64.23 8.03 -15.40
C ASP A 146 64.05 8.41 -16.88
N THR A 147 64.61 9.58 -17.18
CA THR A 147 65.02 10.11 -18.51
C THR A 147 64.00 10.93 -19.31
N LEU A 148 64.31 12.22 -19.35
CA LEU A 148 63.77 13.30 -20.18
C LEU A 148 63.89 13.04 -21.69
N LEU A 149 62.79 13.18 -22.44
CA LEU A 149 62.77 13.82 -23.78
C LEU A 149 61.32 14.20 -24.14
N GLY A 150 61.15 15.42 -24.64
CA GLY A 150 59.91 16.18 -24.56
C GLY A 150 58.75 15.74 -25.48
N ALA A 151 57.54 15.93 -24.96
CA ALA A 151 56.32 16.19 -25.73
C ALA A 151 55.29 16.85 -24.78
N PRO A 152 54.83 18.09 -25.01
CA PRO A 152 53.79 18.70 -24.18
C PRO A 152 52.42 18.30 -24.72
N PHE A 153 52.02 17.03 -24.65
CA PHE A 153 50.67 16.63 -25.08
C PHE A 153 50.20 15.29 -24.49
N LEU A 154 50.30 15.10 -23.18
CA LEU A 154 49.60 13.99 -22.48
C LEU A 154 49.12 14.44 -21.09
N SER A 155 48.24 15.45 -21.05
CA SER A 155 47.42 15.74 -19.84
C SER A 155 45.91 15.68 -20.12
N ALA A 156 45.51 15.08 -21.23
CA ALA A 156 44.14 14.63 -21.42
C ALA A 156 44.13 13.15 -21.04
N GLY A 157 43.64 12.84 -19.82
CA GLY A 157 43.33 11.46 -19.46
C GLY A 157 42.51 10.84 -20.59
N MET A 158 42.95 9.69 -21.10
CA MET A 158 42.26 8.98 -22.16
C MET A 158 40.99 8.38 -21.56
N TRP A 159 39.88 9.10 -21.68
CA TRP A 159 38.56 8.63 -21.30
C TRP A 159 38.13 7.57 -22.31
N THR A 160 38.13 6.30 -21.91
CA THR A 160 37.44 5.27 -22.69
C THR A 160 35.99 5.25 -22.23
N LEU A 161 35.08 5.77 -23.07
CA LEU A 161 33.66 5.51 -22.93
C LEU A 161 33.43 4.04 -23.23
N SER A 162 33.48 3.18 -22.21
CA SER A 162 32.91 1.84 -22.33
C SER A 162 31.40 2.00 -22.34
N SER A 163 30.80 2.12 -23.52
CA SER A 163 29.37 2.00 -23.63
C SER A 163 29.01 0.56 -23.24
N LYS A 164 28.34 0.38 -22.10
CA LYS A 164 27.54 -0.83 -21.87
C LYS A 164 26.39 -0.79 -22.88
N MET A 165 26.67 -1.11 -24.16
CA MET A 165 25.61 -1.38 -25.12
C MET A 165 24.86 -2.59 -24.59
N LYS A 166 23.65 -2.39 -24.07
CA LYS A 166 22.71 -3.50 -23.91
C LYS A 166 22.54 -4.08 -25.32
N GLN A 167 23.01 -5.30 -25.51
CA GLN A 167 22.86 -6.00 -26.79
C GLN A 167 21.35 -6.19 -26.99
N THR A 168 20.71 -5.38 -27.83
CA THR A 168 19.28 -5.52 -28.12
C THR A 168 19.13 -6.48 -29.28
N SER A 169 18.68 -7.71 -29.00
CA SER A 169 18.38 -8.69 -30.04
C SER A 169 17.31 -8.13 -31.00
N ALA A 170 17.50 -8.29 -32.31
CA ALA A 170 16.52 -7.86 -33.31
C ALA A 170 15.13 -8.48 -33.08
N LEU A 171 15.11 -9.73 -32.59
CA LEU A 171 13.89 -10.44 -32.23
C LEU A 171 13.13 -9.75 -31.09
N ARG A 172 13.85 -9.26 -30.08
CA ARG A 172 13.25 -8.51 -28.96
C ARG A 172 12.61 -7.21 -29.42
N LEU A 173 13.29 -6.45 -30.27
CA LEU A 173 12.75 -5.19 -30.80
C LEU A 173 11.48 -5.42 -31.64
N ALA A 174 11.46 -6.48 -32.43
CA ALA A 174 10.28 -6.87 -33.21
C ALA A 174 9.11 -7.29 -32.29
N ALA A 175 9.39 -8.09 -31.25
CA ALA A 175 8.41 -8.55 -30.28
C ALA A 175 7.84 -7.39 -29.43
N CYS A 176 8.69 -6.49 -28.93
CA CYS A 176 8.31 -5.29 -28.19
C CYS A 176 7.37 -4.38 -29.00
N GLY A 177 7.63 -4.25 -30.31
CA GLY A 177 6.82 -3.45 -31.22
C GLY A 177 5.59 -4.16 -31.79
N GLY A 178 5.29 -5.41 -31.39
CA GLY A 178 4.13 -6.17 -31.88
C GLY A 178 4.20 -6.54 -33.36
N ARG A 179 5.38 -6.56 -33.97
CA ARG A 179 5.56 -6.79 -35.41
C ARG A 179 5.64 -8.27 -35.73
N ALA A 180 4.51 -8.98 -35.61
CA ALA A 180 4.43 -10.43 -35.76
C ALA A 180 5.08 -10.96 -37.06
N GLY A 181 4.88 -10.32 -38.21
CA GLY A 181 5.51 -10.75 -39.46
C GLY A 181 7.05 -10.63 -39.48
N ILE A 182 7.62 -9.67 -38.75
CA ILE A 182 9.08 -9.57 -38.61
C ILE A 182 9.58 -10.65 -37.63
N VAL A 183 8.83 -10.91 -36.56
CA VAL A 183 9.14 -11.99 -35.61
C VAL A 183 9.17 -13.34 -36.33
N GLU A 184 8.15 -13.64 -37.15
CA GLU A 184 8.07 -14.87 -37.94
C GLU A 184 9.26 -15.05 -38.88
N GLU A 185 9.60 -14.02 -39.66
CA GLU A 185 10.75 -14.07 -40.58
C GLU A 185 12.08 -14.26 -39.84
N LEU A 186 12.26 -13.61 -38.69
CA LEU A 186 13.47 -13.77 -37.87
C LEU A 186 13.58 -15.18 -37.28
N LEU A 187 12.47 -15.75 -36.82
CA LEU A 187 12.41 -17.13 -36.32
C LEU A 187 12.68 -18.13 -37.45
N PHE A 188 12.12 -17.91 -38.65
CA PHE A 188 12.40 -18.73 -39.83
C PHE A 188 13.87 -18.72 -40.23
N ARG A 189 14.56 -17.58 -40.07
CA ARG A 189 16.01 -17.45 -40.30
C ARG A 189 16.89 -18.03 -39.20
N GLY A 190 16.31 -18.68 -38.19
CA GLY A 190 17.05 -19.34 -37.12
C GLY A 190 17.48 -18.41 -36.00
N ALA A 191 16.76 -17.31 -35.75
CA ALA A 191 17.01 -16.50 -34.56
C ALA A 191 16.77 -17.33 -33.28
N GLU A 192 17.71 -17.26 -32.34
CA GLU A 192 17.60 -17.95 -31.06
C GLU A 192 16.45 -17.34 -30.22
N VAL A 193 15.41 -18.14 -29.97
CA VAL A 193 14.16 -17.69 -29.33
C VAL A 193 14.35 -17.28 -27.88
N ASN A 194 15.19 -18.03 -27.15
CA ASN A 194 15.47 -17.83 -25.74
C ASN A 194 16.72 -16.96 -25.50
N THR A 195 17.21 -16.24 -26.52
CA THR A 195 18.38 -15.37 -26.32
C THR A 195 18.07 -14.30 -25.30
N ASP A 196 18.96 -14.16 -24.32
CA ASP A 196 18.86 -13.12 -23.31
C ASP A 196 20.10 -12.22 -23.23
N PRO A 197 20.28 -11.26 -24.14
CA PRO A 197 21.46 -10.41 -24.13
C PRO A 197 21.36 -9.25 -23.11
N GLY A 198 20.30 -9.17 -22.30
CA GLY A 198 20.06 -8.05 -21.40
C GLY A 198 19.19 -8.32 -20.17
N GLY A 199 18.95 -9.58 -19.85
CA GLY A 199 18.07 -10.01 -18.78
C GLY A 199 16.61 -10.30 -19.17
N ASN A 200 16.14 -9.96 -20.39
CA ASN A 200 14.78 -10.31 -20.82
C ASN A 200 14.83 -10.98 -22.20
N THR A 201 13.97 -11.97 -22.41
CA THR A 201 13.75 -12.61 -23.73
C THR A 201 12.71 -11.86 -24.58
N ALA A 202 12.58 -12.23 -25.85
CA ALA A 202 11.53 -11.67 -26.72
C ALA A 202 10.11 -11.97 -26.20
N LEU A 203 9.93 -13.10 -25.51
CA LEU A 203 8.66 -13.48 -24.90
C LEU A 203 8.23 -12.49 -23.80
N HIS A 204 9.17 -12.05 -22.97
CA HIS A 204 8.91 -11.04 -21.94
C HIS A 204 8.42 -9.71 -22.54
N ASP A 205 9.11 -9.22 -23.58
CA ASP A 205 8.77 -7.95 -24.23
C ASP A 205 7.40 -8.03 -24.95
N ALA A 206 7.07 -9.19 -25.56
CA ALA A 206 5.76 -9.42 -26.15
C ALA A 206 4.63 -9.45 -25.10
N CYS A 207 4.87 -10.08 -23.94
CA CYS A 207 3.89 -10.15 -22.85
C CYS A 207 3.65 -8.78 -22.19
N ALA A 208 4.72 -8.01 -21.97
CA ALA A 208 4.63 -6.65 -21.46
C ALA A 208 3.85 -5.71 -22.41
N GLY A 209 4.04 -5.90 -23.73
CA GLY A 209 3.34 -5.14 -24.76
C GLY A 209 1.90 -5.61 -25.04
N GLY A 210 1.50 -6.79 -24.55
CA GLY A 210 0.19 -7.38 -24.86
C GLY A 210 0.05 -7.89 -26.30
N HIS A 211 1.15 -8.29 -26.94
CA HIS A 211 1.19 -8.73 -28.33
C HIS A 211 1.00 -10.24 -28.43
N ASP A 212 -0.25 -10.70 -28.39
CA ASP A 212 -0.65 -12.11 -28.39
C ASP A 212 -0.17 -12.90 -29.62
N ALA A 213 -0.25 -12.30 -30.81
CA ALA A 213 0.26 -12.92 -32.03
C ALA A 213 1.78 -13.20 -31.96
N CYS A 214 2.56 -12.29 -31.37
CA CYS A 214 3.98 -12.50 -31.15
C CYS A 214 4.23 -13.60 -30.11
N VAL A 215 3.46 -13.63 -29.02
CA VAL A 215 3.55 -14.68 -27.99
C VAL A 215 3.27 -16.06 -28.59
N GLN A 216 2.21 -16.19 -29.40
CA GLN A 216 1.86 -17.43 -30.07
C GLN A 216 2.99 -17.96 -30.98
N LEU A 217 3.59 -17.07 -31.79
CA LEU A 217 4.72 -17.42 -32.67
C LEU A 217 5.96 -17.81 -31.87
N LEU A 218 6.26 -17.11 -30.79
CA LEU A 218 7.42 -17.43 -29.96
C LEU A 218 7.25 -18.81 -29.29
N LEU A 219 6.08 -19.09 -28.74
CA LEU A 219 5.77 -20.38 -28.11
C LEU A 219 5.78 -21.54 -29.12
N SER A 220 5.26 -21.35 -30.34
CA SER A 220 5.27 -22.38 -31.38
C SER A 220 6.69 -22.74 -31.86
N HIS A 221 7.63 -21.81 -31.75
CA HIS A 221 9.05 -22.01 -32.04
C HIS A 221 9.88 -22.43 -30.82
N GLY A 222 9.24 -22.86 -29.72
CA GLY A 222 9.92 -23.44 -28.55
C GLY A 222 10.46 -22.40 -27.56
N ALA A 223 9.85 -21.22 -27.48
CA ALA A 223 10.09 -20.31 -26.36
C ALA A 223 9.72 -21.00 -25.05
N ASP A 224 10.59 -20.89 -24.05
CA ASP A 224 10.31 -21.39 -22.71
C ASP A 224 9.37 -20.40 -21.98
N PRO A 225 8.15 -20.81 -21.60
CA PRO A 225 7.20 -19.93 -20.91
C PRO A 225 7.61 -19.62 -19.45
N GLU A 226 8.57 -20.36 -18.88
CA GLU A 226 9.04 -20.19 -17.50
C GLU A 226 10.38 -19.46 -17.40
N VAL A 227 10.92 -18.99 -18.53
CA VAL A 227 12.21 -18.28 -18.56
C VAL A 227 12.17 -17.05 -17.65
N LEU A 228 13.12 -16.96 -16.72
CA LEU A 228 13.16 -15.84 -15.77
C LEU A 228 13.99 -14.69 -16.32
N ALA A 229 13.45 -13.48 -16.20
CA ALA A 229 14.19 -12.27 -16.47
C ALA A 229 15.27 -11.97 -15.39
N ALA A 230 16.09 -10.95 -15.62
CA ALA A 230 17.17 -10.55 -14.69
C ALA A 230 16.66 -10.10 -13.31
N ASP A 231 15.44 -9.57 -13.24
CA ASP A 231 14.75 -9.24 -11.97
C ASP A 231 14.05 -10.46 -11.34
N GLY A 232 14.16 -11.63 -11.98
CA GLY A 232 13.49 -12.87 -11.60
C GLY A 232 12.01 -12.89 -11.95
N SER A 233 11.52 -11.99 -12.82
CA SER A 233 10.16 -12.05 -13.33
C SER A 233 10.00 -13.11 -14.42
N ALA A 234 8.97 -13.96 -14.29
CA ALA A 234 8.52 -14.81 -15.39
C ALA A 234 7.62 -14.01 -16.37
N PRO A 235 7.44 -14.44 -17.64
CA PRO A 235 6.61 -13.76 -18.64
C PRO A 235 5.19 -13.45 -18.14
N LEU A 236 4.58 -14.37 -17.39
CA LEU A 236 3.26 -14.19 -16.77
C LEU A 236 3.17 -12.96 -15.85
N HIS A 237 4.25 -12.58 -15.17
CA HIS A 237 4.25 -11.40 -14.30
C HIS A 237 4.15 -10.09 -15.09
N LEU A 238 4.55 -10.10 -16.36
CA LEU A 238 4.55 -8.91 -17.22
C LEU A 238 3.19 -8.66 -17.87
N CYS A 239 2.26 -9.62 -17.80
CA CYS A 239 0.87 -9.47 -18.22
C CYS A 239 0.08 -8.55 -17.27
N THR A 240 0.43 -7.27 -17.27
CA THR A 240 -0.06 -6.26 -16.32
C THR A 240 -1.09 -5.29 -16.91
N SER A 241 -1.51 -5.52 -18.15
CA SER A 241 -2.51 -4.72 -18.87
C SER A 241 -3.70 -5.59 -19.31
N ALA A 242 -4.88 -5.00 -19.49
CA ALA A 242 -6.04 -5.72 -20.00
C ALA A 242 -5.78 -6.35 -21.39
N GLN A 243 -5.00 -5.68 -22.23
CA GLN A 243 -4.62 -6.16 -23.57
C GLN A 243 -3.77 -7.44 -23.51
N SER A 244 -3.00 -7.63 -22.44
CA SER A 244 -2.19 -8.84 -22.23
C SER A 244 -2.98 -10.07 -21.78
N PHE A 245 -4.31 -10.01 -21.70
CA PHE A 245 -5.14 -11.16 -21.29
C PHE A 245 -4.91 -12.38 -22.19
N GLN A 246 -4.92 -12.17 -23.50
CA GLN A 246 -4.71 -13.26 -24.45
C GLN A 246 -3.28 -13.82 -24.37
N CYS A 247 -2.28 -12.97 -24.10
CA CYS A 247 -0.92 -13.44 -23.80
C CYS A 247 -0.88 -14.33 -22.56
N ALA A 248 -1.56 -13.93 -21.48
CA ALA A 248 -1.61 -14.72 -20.25
C ALA A 248 -2.30 -16.07 -20.48
N ALA A 249 -3.39 -16.11 -21.26
CA ALA A 249 -4.07 -17.35 -21.63
C ALA A 249 -3.13 -18.29 -22.42
N LEU A 250 -2.44 -17.78 -23.44
CA LEU A 250 -1.50 -18.57 -24.24
C LEU A 250 -0.33 -19.13 -23.40
N LEU A 251 0.18 -18.36 -22.44
CA LEU A 251 1.25 -18.83 -21.55
C LEU A 251 0.77 -19.95 -20.62
N VAL A 252 -0.43 -19.80 -20.05
CA VAL A 252 -1.02 -20.84 -19.19
C VAL A 252 -1.31 -22.11 -19.99
N ASP A 253 -1.84 -21.97 -21.21
CA ASP A 253 -2.06 -23.11 -22.12
C ASP A 253 -0.75 -23.80 -22.52
N ALA A 254 0.35 -23.05 -22.60
CA ALA A 254 1.70 -23.57 -22.83
C ALA A 254 2.36 -24.19 -21.59
N GLY A 255 1.65 -24.25 -20.45
CA GLY A 255 2.11 -24.90 -19.23
C GLY A 255 2.89 -24.01 -18.26
N ALA A 256 2.80 -22.68 -18.38
CA ALA A 256 3.42 -21.77 -17.42
C ALA A 256 2.83 -21.92 -16.00
N ASP A 257 3.67 -22.05 -14.98
CA ASP A 257 3.20 -22.05 -13.59
C ASP A 257 2.58 -20.70 -13.19
N VAL A 258 1.29 -20.70 -12.84
CA VAL A 258 0.56 -19.51 -12.37
C VAL A 258 0.94 -19.08 -10.95
N SER A 259 1.63 -19.94 -10.19
CA SER A 259 2.09 -19.69 -8.82
C SER A 259 3.58 -19.34 -8.76
N VAL A 260 4.22 -19.14 -9.91
CA VAL A 260 5.63 -18.74 -10.00
C VAL A 260 5.89 -17.49 -9.15
N ARG A 261 7.03 -17.47 -8.45
CA ARG A 261 7.40 -16.39 -7.53
C ARG A 261 8.63 -15.68 -8.06
N MET A 262 8.58 -14.36 -8.12
CA MET A 262 9.77 -13.55 -8.39
C MET A 262 10.87 -13.84 -7.37
N ARG A 263 12.13 -13.88 -7.81
CA ARG A 263 13.28 -14.27 -6.98
C ARG A 263 13.44 -13.42 -5.72
N GLU A 264 13.34 -12.10 -5.84
CA GLU A 264 13.58 -11.18 -4.72
C GLU A 264 12.28 -10.86 -3.97
N SER A 265 11.31 -10.27 -4.67
CA SER A 265 10.06 -9.78 -4.09
C SER A 265 9.09 -10.91 -3.71
N ARG A 266 9.29 -12.13 -4.22
CA ARG A 266 8.37 -13.27 -4.11
C ARG A 266 6.94 -12.96 -4.56
N LEU A 267 6.80 -11.97 -5.43
CA LEU A 267 5.54 -11.59 -6.04
C LEU A 267 5.10 -12.69 -7.00
N THR A 268 3.80 -13.00 -7.06
CA THR A 268 3.21 -13.96 -8.01
C THR A 268 2.43 -13.24 -9.11
N PRO A 269 2.14 -13.87 -10.27
CA PRO A 269 1.29 -13.29 -11.30
C PRO A 269 -0.06 -12.81 -10.75
N LEU A 270 -0.64 -13.56 -9.79
CA LEU A 270 -1.87 -13.19 -9.12
C LEU A 270 -1.76 -11.88 -8.33
N HIS A 271 -0.62 -11.59 -7.68
CA HIS A 271 -0.39 -10.29 -7.03
C HIS A 271 -0.34 -9.14 -8.04
N ALA A 272 0.32 -9.34 -9.19
CA ALA A 272 0.42 -8.34 -10.23
C ALA A 272 -0.96 -8.01 -10.81
N ALA A 273 -1.74 -9.03 -11.17
CA ALA A 273 -3.10 -8.88 -11.67
C ALA A 273 -4.03 -8.21 -10.64
N ALA A 274 -3.95 -8.63 -9.37
CA ALA A 274 -4.75 -8.05 -8.29
C ALA A 274 -4.42 -6.57 -8.04
N ARG A 275 -3.13 -6.21 -8.00
CA ARG A 275 -2.65 -4.82 -7.86
C ARG A 275 -3.11 -3.92 -9.01
N ARG A 276 -3.27 -4.47 -10.22
CA ARG A 276 -3.74 -3.73 -11.40
C ARG A 276 -5.27 -3.74 -11.56
N GLY A 277 -5.98 -4.51 -10.73
CA GLY A 277 -7.44 -4.63 -10.82
C GLY A 277 -7.91 -5.39 -12.07
N LEU A 278 -7.10 -6.33 -12.58
CA LEU A 278 -7.38 -7.12 -13.78
C LEU A 278 -8.25 -8.34 -13.43
N GLU A 279 -9.57 -8.15 -13.46
CA GLU A 279 -10.54 -9.20 -13.11
C GLU A 279 -10.38 -10.48 -13.94
N GLU A 280 -10.21 -10.35 -15.25
CA GLU A 280 -10.13 -11.49 -16.17
C GLU A 280 -8.86 -12.32 -15.94
N HIS A 281 -7.70 -11.66 -15.76
CA HIS A 281 -6.45 -12.32 -15.39
C HIS A 281 -6.55 -13.03 -14.04
N VAL A 282 -7.14 -12.37 -13.04
CA VAL A 282 -7.37 -12.98 -11.72
C VAL A 282 -8.24 -14.23 -11.87
N ALA A 283 -9.34 -14.16 -12.64
CA ALA A 283 -10.19 -15.31 -12.88
C ALA A 283 -9.46 -16.46 -13.59
N LEU A 284 -8.65 -16.15 -14.60
CA LEU A 284 -7.84 -17.14 -15.32
C LEU A 284 -6.85 -17.85 -14.39
N PHE A 285 -6.09 -17.09 -13.60
CA PHE A 285 -5.09 -17.66 -12.70
C PHE A 285 -5.72 -18.50 -11.59
N LEU A 286 -6.84 -18.05 -11.01
CA LEU A 286 -7.57 -18.82 -10.01
C LEU A 286 -8.14 -20.12 -10.59
N ALA A 287 -8.65 -20.10 -11.83
CA ALA A 287 -9.16 -21.29 -12.49
C ALA A 287 -8.06 -22.35 -12.74
N HIS A 288 -6.81 -21.93 -12.87
CA HIS A 288 -5.64 -22.81 -13.05
C HIS A 288 -4.89 -23.09 -11.73
N GLY A 289 -5.52 -22.84 -10.58
CA GLY A 289 -4.99 -23.26 -9.28
C GLY A 289 -3.95 -22.32 -8.67
N ALA A 290 -3.95 -21.04 -9.04
CA ALA A 290 -3.09 -20.06 -8.39
C ALA A 290 -3.34 -19.99 -6.88
N ASP A 291 -2.26 -20.00 -6.09
CA ASP A 291 -2.34 -19.91 -4.64
C ASP A 291 -2.81 -18.52 -4.18
N VAL A 292 -4.03 -18.45 -3.65
CA VAL A 292 -4.65 -17.23 -3.11
C VAL A 292 -4.04 -16.77 -1.79
N ALA A 293 -3.41 -17.68 -1.05
CA ALA A 293 -2.79 -17.42 0.24
C ALA A 293 -1.29 -17.08 0.12
N ALA A 294 -0.75 -17.11 -1.10
CA ALA A 294 0.64 -16.75 -1.34
C ALA A 294 0.95 -15.35 -0.81
N THR A 295 2.03 -15.23 -0.04
CA THR A 295 2.51 -13.95 0.49
C THR A 295 3.79 -13.51 -0.20
N ASN A 296 3.94 -12.23 -0.52
CA ASN A 296 5.19 -11.69 -1.05
C ASN A 296 6.26 -11.53 0.06
N GLN A 297 7.39 -10.88 -0.24
CA GLN A 297 8.44 -10.62 0.75
C GLN A 297 7.98 -9.68 1.89
N GLU A 298 7.02 -8.80 1.61
CA GLU A 298 6.43 -7.88 2.59
C GLU A 298 5.27 -8.51 3.39
N GLY A 299 4.96 -9.79 3.14
CA GLY A 299 3.84 -10.51 3.75
C GLY A 299 2.48 -10.19 3.14
N GLU A 300 2.41 -9.37 2.09
CA GLU A 300 1.15 -9.03 1.43
C GLU A 300 0.63 -10.23 0.64
N THR A 301 -0.69 -10.46 0.70
CA THR A 301 -1.41 -11.38 -0.19
C THR A 301 -1.92 -10.64 -1.44
N PRO A 302 -2.42 -11.34 -2.47
CA PRO A 302 -3.09 -10.70 -3.60
C PRO A 302 -4.28 -9.83 -3.17
N LEU A 303 -4.98 -10.23 -2.10
CA LEU A 303 -6.09 -9.46 -1.53
C LEU A 303 -5.62 -8.13 -0.92
N ASN A 304 -4.48 -8.13 -0.21
CA ASN A 304 -3.87 -6.88 0.30
C ASN A 304 -3.47 -5.97 -0.87
N ALA A 305 -2.89 -6.52 -1.93
CA ALA A 305 -2.46 -5.77 -3.11
C ALA A 305 -3.65 -5.11 -3.84
N ALA A 306 -4.77 -5.84 -4.01
CA ALA A 306 -5.99 -5.29 -4.60
C ALA A 306 -6.58 -4.16 -3.74
N CYS A 307 -6.67 -4.34 -2.42
CA CYS A 307 -7.22 -3.33 -1.52
C CYS A 307 -6.33 -2.10 -1.41
N SER A 308 -5.00 -2.27 -1.43
CA SER A 308 -4.04 -1.16 -1.39
C SER A 308 -4.07 -0.32 -2.66
N ALA A 309 -4.26 -0.93 -3.83
CA ALA A 309 -4.25 -0.24 -5.12
C ALA A 309 -5.58 0.44 -5.49
N ALA A 310 -6.64 0.21 -4.71
CA ALA A 310 -7.97 0.77 -4.91
C ALA A 310 -8.10 2.24 -4.49
N GLU A 311 -7.10 3.08 -4.79
CA GLU A 311 -7.02 4.49 -4.37
C GLU A 311 -8.06 5.37 -5.08
N ARG A 312 -8.34 5.08 -6.36
CA ARG A 312 -9.19 5.95 -7.19
C ARG A 312 -10.66 5.50 -7.14
N PRO A 313 -11.60 6.38 -6.76
CA PRO A 313 -13.04 6.05 -6.75
C PRO A 313 -13.58 5.57 -8.10
N SER A 314 -13.09 6.12 -9.21
CA SER A 314 -13.50 5.73 -10.56
C SER A 314 -13.16 4.26 -10.90
N GLU A 315 -12.14 3.70 -10.25
CA GLU A 315 -11.66 2.33 -10.48
C GLU A 315 -12.18 1.36 -9.41
N ALA A 316 -12.88 1.85 -8.38
CA ALA A 316 -13.37 1.02 -7.28
C ALA A 316 -14.22 -0.17 -7.76
N GLY A 317 -14.94 -0.01 -8.87
CA GLY A 317 -15.74 -1.08 -9.48
C GLY A 317 -14.91 -2.30 -9.92
N ARG A 318 -13.74 -2.09 -10.55
CA ARG A 318 -12.89 -3.22 -10.98
C ARG A 318 -12.21 -3.91 -9.79
N TYR A 319 -11.74 -3.13 -8.81
CA TYR A 319 -11.12 -3.69 -7.60
C TYR A 319 -12.13 -4.45 -6.75
N LEU A 320 -13.37 -3.97 -6.66
CA LEU A 320 -14.44 -4.68 -5.96
C LEU A 320 -14.64 -6.10 -6.55
N ARG A 321 -14.67 -6.23 -7.88
CA ARG A 321 -14.83 -7.53 -8.53
C ARG A 321 -13.62 -8.44 -8.28
N VAL A 322 -12.40 -7.91 -8.37
CA VAL A 322 -11.18 -8.65 -8.01
C VAL A 322 -11.23 -9.14 -6.56
N VAL A 323 -11.57 -8.26 -5.61
CA VAL A 323 -11.70 -8.61 -4.19
C VAL A 323 -12.75 -9.70 -3.98
N GLN A 324 -13.92 -9.58 -4.61
CA GLN A 324 -14.96 -10.61 -4.56
C GLN A 324 -14.48 -11.95 -5.11
N ARG A 325 -13.73 -11.97 -6.22
CA ARG A 325 -13.15 -13.20 -6.80
C ARG A 325 -12.15 -13.85 -5.85
N LEU A 326 -11.22 -13.07 -5.28
CA LEU A 326 -10.22 -13.56 -4.35
C LEU A 326 -10.87 -14.14 -3.08
N LEU A 327 -11.85 -13.44 -2.49
CA LEU A 327 -12.59 -13.93 -1.32
C LEU A 327 -13.42 -15.18 -1.64
N SER A 328 -14.04 -15.24 -2.81
CA SER A 328 -14.78 -16.43 -3.27
C SER A 328 -13.87 -17.64 -3.47
N ALA A 329 -12.60 -17.40 -3.84
CA ALA A 329 -11.58 -18.42 -3.97
C ALA A 329 -10.90 -18.79 -2.62
N GLY A 330 -11.35 -18.22 -1.50
CA GLY A 330 -10.89 -18.58 -0.16
C GLY A 330 -9.75 -17.73 0.40
N ALA A 331 -9.47 -16.55 -0.17
CA ALA A 331 -8.51 -15.62 0.42
C ALA A 331 -8.95 -15.20 1.84
N ASP A 332 -8.05 -15.28 2.83
CA ASP A 332 -8.35 -14.87 4.22
C ASP A 332 -8.23 -13.34 4.36
N PRO A 333 -9.32 -12.62 4.66
CA PRO A 333 -9.31 -11.16 4.80
C PRO A 333 -8.61 -10.66 6.07
N ARG A 334 -8.12 -11.55 6.94
CA ARG A 334 -7.39 -11.21 8.17
C ARG A 334 -5.88 -11.21 7.98
N THR A 335 -5.38 -11.74 6.87
CA THR A 335 -3.94 -11.85 6.63
C THR A 335 -3.31 -10.46 6.52
N ALA A 336 -2.46 -10.12 7.46
CA ALA A 336 -1.80 -8.83 7.50
C ALA A 336 -0.53 -8.85 6.65
N GLY A 337 -0.35 -7.82 5.84
CA GLY A 337 0.82 -7.65 4.99
C GLY A 337 1.83 -6.67 5.58
N ARG A 338 2.36 -5.80 4.72
CA ARG A 338 3.34 -4.77 5.08
C ARG A 338 2.84 -3.94 6.27
N LYS A 339 3.72 -3.72 7.27
CA LYS A 339 3.41 -2.95 8.50
C LYS A 339 2.18 -3.47 9.26
N GLN A 340 1.85 -4.76 9.15
CA GLN A 340 0.65 -5.37 9.73
C GLN A 340 -0.66 -4.74 9.23
N HIS A 341 -0.68 -4.19 8.00
CA HIS A 341 -1.92 -3.74 7.37
C HIS A 341 -2.70 -4.95 6.85
N THR A 342 -3.89 -5.18 7.42
CA THR A 342 -4.88 -6.10 6.85
C THR A 342 -5.52 -5.49 5.60
N PRO A 343 -6.16 -6.29 4.72
CA PRO A 343 -6.95 -5.78 3.61
C PRO A 343 -7.97 -4.72 4.03
N LEU A 344 -8.55 -4.85 5.23
CA LEU A 344 -9.49 -3.89 5.80
C LEU A 344 -8.83 -2.54 6.10
N HIS A 345 -7.61 -2.50 6.64
CA HIS A 345 -6.87 -1.25 6.83
C HIS A 345 -6.66 -0.51 5.50
N ASN A 346 -6.25 -1.25 4.47
CA ASN A 346 -6.00 -0.68 3.14
C ASN A 346 -7.29 -0.13 2.51
N ALA A 347 -8.40 -0.88 2.60
CA ALA A 347 -9.70 -0.45 2.07
C ALA A 347 -10.27 0.77 2.82
N CYS A 348 -10.01 0.88 4.14
CA CYS A 348 -10.38 2.05 4.94
C CYS A 348 -9.53 3.28 4.61
N ALA A 349 -8.22 3.13 4.44
CA ALA A 349 -7.32 4.22 4.02
C ALA A 349 -7.66 4.76 2.61
N ASN A 350 -8.24 3.92 1.76
CA ASN A 350 -8.72 4.31 0.43
C ASN A 350 -10.20 4.72 0.40
N CYS A 351 -10.85 4.85 1.57
CA CYS A 351 -12.27 5.20 1.73
C CYS A 351 -13.17 4.48 0.71
N SER A 352 -13.11 3.14 0.68
CA SER A 352 -13.84 2.30 -0.27
C SER A 352 -15.01 1.55 0.39
N PRO A 353 -16.21 2.17 0.57
CA PRO A 353 -17.34 1.57 1.30
C PRO A 353 -17.71 0.17 0.87
N ARG A 354 -17.77 -0.08 -0.44
CA ARG A 354 -18.20 -1.38 -0.99
C ARG A 354 -17.17 -2.49 -0.74
N ILE A 355 -15.88 -2.17 -0.81
CA ILE A 355 -14.81 -3.12 -0.53
C ILE A 355 -14.79 -3.44 0.97
N VAL A 356 -14.93 -2.41 1.81
CA VAL A 356 -15.01 -2.58 3.28
C VAL A 356 -16.20 -3.46 3.67
N GLU A 357 -17.38 -3.20 3.10
CA GLU A 357 -18.57 -4.01 3.36
C GLU A 357 -18.34 -5.49 3.01
N VAL A 358 -17.80 -5.77 1.83
CA VAL A 358 -17.51 -7.15 1.39
C VAL A 358 -16.46 -7.81 2.29
N LEU A 359 -15.39 -7.12 2.66
CA LEU A 359 -14.37 -7.66 3.58
C LEU A 359 -14.97 -8.03 4.94
N LEU A 360 -15.78 -7.16 5.52
CA LEU A 360 -16.44 -7.39 6.81
C LEU A 360 -17.44 -8.56 6.74
N GLN A 361 -18.20 -8.68 5.65
CA GLN A 361 -19.10 -9.82 5.41
C GLN A 361 -18.34 -11.16 5.31
N HIS A 362 -17.11 -11.14 4.81
CA HIS A 362 -16.22 -12.30 4.75
C HIS A 362 -15.36 -12.49 6.03
N GLY A 363 -15.67 -11.78 7.12
CA GLY A 363 -15.05 -12.03 8.43
C GLY A 363 -13.77 -11.22 8.70
N ALA A 364 -13.53 -10.12 7.99
CA ALA A 364 -12.46 -9.19 8.35
C ALA A 364 -12.69 -8.62 9.76
N GLU A 365 -11.61 -8.54 10.55
CA GLU A 365 -11.68 -8.06 11.92
C GLU A 365 -11.51 -6.54 12.01
N ALA A 366 -12.52 -5.85 12.54
CA ALA A 366 -12.56 -4.39 12.60
C ALA A 366 -11.75 -3.76 13.76
N ARG A 367 -11.22 -4.57 14.69
CA ARG A 367 -10.52 -4.14 15.91
C ARG A 367 -9.00 -4.30 15.86
N VAL A 368 -8.47 -4.94 14.83
CA VAL A 368 -7.04 -5.26 14.75
C VAL A 368 -6.25 -3.98 14.60
N ALA A 369 -5.18 -3.80 15.37
CA ALA A 369 -4.27 -2.68 15.20
C ALA A 369 -3.06 -3.08 14.33
N ASN A 370 -2.61 -2.18 13.46
CA ASN A 370 -1.39 -2.33 12.69
C ASN A 370 -0.13 -2.08 13.56
N CYS A 371 1.06 -2.10 12.96
CA CYS A 371 2.32 -1.86 13.68
C CYS A 371 2.40 -0.48 14.37
N ALA A 372 1.64 0.51 13.92
CA ALA A 372 1.60 1.85 14.50
C ALA A 372 0.52 2.01 15.58
N GLY A 373 -0.22 0.95 15.89
CA GLY A 373 -1.33 0.99 16.85
C GLY A 373 -2.63 1.55 16.28
N TYR A 374 -2.71 1.78 14.97
CA TYR A 374 -3.93 2.26 14.31
C TYR A 374 -4.83 1.09 13.93
N THR A 375 -6.12 1.21 14.25
CA THR A 375 -7.18 0.32 13.77
C THR A 375 -7.62 0.70 12.36
N PRO A 376 -8.42 -0.14 11.65
CA PRO A 376 -9.02 0.26 10.38
C PRO A 376 -9.87 1.53 10.49
N MET A 377 -10.51 1.73 11.65
CA MET A 377 -11.28 2.92 11.95
C MET A 377 -10.38 4.16 12.01
N ASP A 378 -9.22 4.08 12.66
CA ASP A 378 -8.26 5.19 12.71
C ASP A 378 -7.70 5.52 11.32
N CYS A 379 -7.42 4.50 10.49
CA CYS A 379 -6.99 4.69 9.11
C CYS A 379 -8.05 5.42 8.27
N LEU A 380 -9.35 5.13 8.47
CA LEU A 380 -10.43 5.88 7.83
C LEU A 380 -10.46 7.33 8.30
N ILE A 381 -10.42 7.57 9.62
CA ILE A 381 -10.56 8.93 10.17
C ILE A 381 -9.44 9.86 9.69
N GLN A 382 -8.24 9.34 9.47
CA GLN A 382 -7.11 10.12 8.94
C GLN A 382 -7.31 10.63 7.51
N VAL A 383 -8.23 10.04 6.73
CA VAL A 383 -8.43 10.36 5.31
C VAL A 383 -9.81 10.93 5.00
N VAL A 384 -10.64 11.21 6.01
CA VAL A 384 -12.03 11.73 5.81
C VAL A 384 -12.03 13.00 4.95
N GLU A 385 -11.07 13.90 5.19
CA GLU A 385 -10.94 15.16 4.47
C GLU A 385 -10.53 14.99 3.00
N ASP A 386 -9.80 13.91 2.68
CA ASP A 386 -9.35 13.62 1.31
C ASP A 386 -10.48 13.12 0.41
N TYR A 387 -11.62 12.70 0.99
CA TYR A 387 -12.72 12.05 0.28
C TYR A 387 -14.11 12.65 0.57
N PRO A 388 -14.36 13.95 0.32
CA PRO A 388 -15.60 14.64 0.67
C PRO A 388 -16.87 14.15 -0.06
N GLY A 389 -16.77 13.19 -0.98
CA GLY A 389 -17.91 12.61 -1.71
C GLY A 389 -18.01 11.08 -1.68
N GLN A 390 -17.10 10.39 -0.98
CA GLN A 390 -17.06 8.90 -0.97
C GLN A 390 -17.83 8.26 0.20
N GLN A 391 -18.68 9.03 0.89
CA GLN A 391 -19.46 8.55 2.04
C GLN A 391 -18.60 7.88 3.13
N PRO A 392 -17.58 8.59 3.69
CA PRO A 392 -16.79 8.06 4.81
C PRO A 392 -17.66 7.59 5.98
N GLU A 393 -18.83 8.20 6.19
CA GLU A 393 -19.81 7.79 7.18
C GLU A 393 -20.33 6.36 6.96
N ALA A 394 -20.40 5.90 5.72
CA ALA A 394 -20.82 4.54 5.40
C ALA A 394 -19.75 3.52 5.79
N VAL A 395 -18.46 3.85 5.58
CA VAL A 395 -17.34 3.03 6.02
C VAL A 395 -17.32 2.94 7.55
N ALA A 396 -17.37 4.10 8.21
CA ALA A 396 -17.39 4.22 9.66
C ALA A 396 -18.54 3.43 10.30
N ARG A 397 -19.75 3.59 9.76
CA ARG A 397 -20.94 2.84 10.18
C ARG A 397 -20.73 1.33 10.02
N SER A 398 -20.17 0.89 8.91
CA SER A 398 -19.92 -0.53 8.65
C SER A 398 -18.95 -1.12 9.67
N LEU A 399 -17.85 -0.42 9.96
CA LEU A 399 -16.87 -0.81 10.97
C LEU A 399 -17.50 -0.93 12.36
N LEU A 400 -18.22 0.11 12.81
CA LEU A 400 -18.91 0.10 14.11
C LEU A 400 -19.96 -1.01 14.21
N ASN A 401 -20.66 -1.33 13.13
CA ASN A 401 -21.64 -2.42 13.08
C ASN A 401 -21.01 -3.82 13.12
N HIS A 402 -19.71 -3.93 12.80
CA HIS A 402 -18.92 -5.15 12.92
C HIS A 402 -17.98 -5.10 14.13
N GLY A 403 -18.31 -4.25 15.10
CA GLY A 403 -17.69 -4.25 16.41
C GLY A 403 -16.45 -3.37 16.54
N ALA A 404 -16.10 -2.52 15.57
CA ALA A 404 -15.07 -1.50 15.81
C ALA A 404 -15.42 -0.66 17.05
N GLU A 405 -14.40 -0.20 17.76
CA GLU A 405 -14.59 0.71 18.88
C GLU A 405 -14.70 2.15 18.40
N PRO A 406 -15.41 3.02 19.14
CA PRO A 406 -15.35 4.46 18.90
C PRO A 406 -13.92 4.97 18.95
N VAL A 407 -13.57 5.90 18.07
CA VAL A 407 -12.24 6.52 18.06
C VAL A 407 -11.98 7.33 19.34
N ALA A 408 -10.73 7.74 19.57
CA ALA A 408 -10.45 8.66 20.68
C ALA A 408 -11.14 10.03 20.44
N PRO A 409 -11.66 10.72 21.47
CA PRO A 409 -12.34 12.02 21.30
C PRO A 409 -11.51 13.09 20.59
N LYS A 410 -10.18 13.04 20.72
CA LYS A 410 -9.24 13.93 20.03
C LYS A 410 -9.23 13.73 18.51
N MET A 411 -9.55 12.53 18.02
CA MET A 411 -9.59 12.21 16.60
C MET A 411 -10.87 12.72 15.93
N LEU A 412 -11.92 13.04 16.70
CA LEU A 412 -13.19 13.54 16.17
C LEU A 412 -13.05 14.87 15.40
N GLN A 413 -12.01 15.66 15.73
CA GLN A 413 -11.72 16.91 15.01
C GLN A 413 -11.39 16.67 13.52
N LEU A 414 -10.91 15.49 13.15
CA LEU A 414 -10.60 15.12 11.76
C LEU A 414 -11.86 14.80 10.94
N CYS A 415 -13.01 14.64 11.60
CA CYS A 415 -14.30 14.39 10.94
C CYS A 415 -15.08 15.68 10.66
N VAL A 416 -14.53 16.85 10.99
CA VAL A 416 -15.29 18.12 11.03
C VAL A 416 -15.82 18.54 9.66
N LEU A 417 -15.10 18.21 8.58
CA LEU A 417 -15.53 18.47 7.20
C LEU A 417 -16.62 17.50 6.72
N SER A 418 -16.96 16.47 7.51
CA SER A 418 -18.04 15.53 7.22
C SER A 418 -18.97 15.41 8.43
N PRO A 419 -19.99 16.29 8.55
CA PRO A 419 -20.98 16.21 9.63
C PRO A 419 -21.67 14.83 9.70
N ALA A 420 -21.86 14.18 8.56
CA ALA A 420 -22.43 12.83 8.50
C ALA A 420 -21.51 11.79 9.18
N THR A 421 -20.19 11.87 8.97
CA THR A 421 -19.23 10.98 9.64
C THR A 421 -19.16 11.29 11.12
N LEU A 422 -19.10 12.57 11.48
CA LEU A 422 -19.08 13.02 12.86
C LEU A 422 -20.36 12.62 13.62
N GLU A 423 -21.53 12.66 12.97
CA GLU A 423 -22.80 12.16 13.53
C GLU A 423 -22.71 10.67 13.88
N VAL A 424 -22.24 9.83 12.94
CA VAL A 424 -22.06 8.39 13.17
C VAL A 424 -21.09 8.15 14.33
N MET A 425 -20.01 8.92 14.41
CA MET A 425 -19.04 8.84 15.51
C MET A 425 -19.66 9.20 16.85
N LEU A 426 -20.30 10.35 16.95
CA LEU A 426 -20.92 10.82 18.20
C LEU A 426 -22.02 9.87 18.66
N ASN A 427 -22.78 9.30 17.73
CA ASN A 427 -23.82 8.31 18.00
C ASN A 427 -23.28 6.95 18.49
N SER A 428 -21.97 6.70 18.37
CA SER A 428 -21.33 5.50 18.92
C SER A 428 -20.99 5.60 20.41
N TYR A 429 -20.92 6.82 20.98
CA TYR A 429 -20.65 7.03 22.40
C TYR A 429 -21.92 6.99 23.24
N THR A 430 -21.82 6.50 24.47
CA THR A 430 -22.90 6.56 25.47
C THR A 430 -23.19 7.98 25.95
N SER A 431 -22.18 8.85 25.95
CA SER A 431 -22.24 10.28 26.22
C SER A 431 -21.36 11.02 25.22
N ILE A 432 -21.81 12.19 24.73
CA ILE A 432 -21.00 13.01 23.82
C ILE A 432 -19.76 13.49 24.59
N PRO A 433 -18.54 13.25 24.08
CA PRO A 433 -17.32 13.71 24.74
C PRO A 433 -17.21 15.24 24.74
N ALA A 434 -16.36 15.77 25.63
CA ALA A 434 -16.03 17.19 25.63
C ALA A 434 -15.28 17.55 24.34
N CYS A 435 -15.99 18.14 23.38
CA CYS A 435 -15.45 18.55 22.09
C CYS A 435 -14.80 19.95 22.16
N GLU A 436 -13.76 20.13 22.99
CA GLU A 436 -13.08 21.42 23.21
C GLU A 436 -12.52 22.03 21.91
N TRP A 437 -12.17 21.17 20.94
CA TRP A 437 -11.72 21.57 19.60
C TRP A 437 -12.78 22.33 18.79
N MET A 438 -14.06 22.27 19.18
CA MET A 438 -15.15 22.98 18.48
C MET A 438 -15.04 24.51 18.59
N ASP A 439 -14.40 25.01 19.64
CA ASP A 439 -14.24 26.45 19.85
C ASP A 439 -13.13 27.02 18.97
N SER A 440 -12.13 26.19 18.64
CA SER A 440 -11.02 26.50 17.73
C SER A 440 -11.34 26.35 16.24
N LEU A 441 -12.57 25.96 15.87
CA LEU A 441 -12.94 25.78 14.47
C LEU A 441 -12.96 27.10 13.68
N PRO A 442 -12.50 27.09 12.41
CA PRO A 442 -12.70 28.19 11.48
C PRO A 442 -14.17 28.63 11.41
N ALA A 443 -14.40 29.93 11.24
CA ALA A 443 -15.75 30.48 11.22
C ALA A 443 -16.56 29.93 10.04
N GLU A 444 -15.92 29.71 8.90
CA GLU A 444 -16.52 29.23 7.66
C GLU A 444 -17.23 27.88 7.86
N ILE A 445 -16.50 26.90 8.43
CA ILE A 445 -17.02 25.55 8.70
C ILE A 445 -18.14 25.59 9.75
N ARG A 446 -17.94 26.39 10.80
CA ARG A 446 -18.91 26.54 11.88
C ARG A 446 -20.22 27.16 11.38
N GLU A 447 -20.15 28.10 10.46
CA GLU A 447 -21.33 28.72 9.84
C GLU A 447 -22.03 27.78 8.87
N GLU A 448 -21.27 27.07 8.03
CA GLU A 448 -21.81 26.13 7.03
C GLU A 448 -22.65 25.02 7.68
N HIS A 449 -22.19 24.47 8.80
CA HIS A 449 -22.87 23.39 9.52
C HIS A 449 -23.36 23.81 10.91
N ARG A 450 -23.67 25.10 11.09
CA ARG A 450 -24.11 25.68 12.37
C ARG A 450 -25.20 24.88 13.09
N PRO A 451 -26.29 24.43 12.43
CA PRO A 451 -27.36 23.69 13.13
C PRO A 451 -26.87 22.41 13.79
N PHE A 452 -25.93 21.71 13.14
CA PHE A 452 -25.36 20.47 13.63
C PHE A 452 -24.43 20.74 14.81
N PHE A 453 -23.50 21.68 14.70
CA PHE A 453 -22.59 21.99 15.81
C PHE A 453 -23.31 22.54 17.04
N ASP A 454 -24.35 23.35 16.86
CA ASP A 454 -25.18 23.81 17.97
C ASP A 454 -25.92 22.66 18.65
N LEU A 455 -26.36 21.64 17.88
CA LEU A 455 -26.93 20.42 18.43
C LEU A 455 -25.89 19.66 19.27
N VAL A 456 -24.66 19.50 18.77
CA VAL A 456 -23.57 18.85 19.50
C VAL A 456 -23.29 19.58 20.82
N ARG A 457 -23.14 20.91 20.81
CA ARG A 457 -22.90 21.70 22.05
C ARG A 457 -24.03 21.57 23.06
N ARG A 458 -25.28 21.62 22.61
CA ARG A 458 -26.43 21.45 23.52
C ARG A 458 -26.46 20.07 24.17
N ARG A 459 -25.94 19.05 23.49
CA ARG A 459 -25.98 17.65 23.92
C ARG A 459 -24.71 17.19 24.65
N SER A 460 -23.58 17.88 24.52
CA SER A 460 -22.32 17.53 25.23
C SER A 460 -22.41 17.69 26.74
N ALA A 461 -23.29 18.57 27.24
CA ALA A 461 -23.43 18.86 28.66
C ALA A 461 -24.53 18.05 29.39
N GLY A 462 -25.25 17.15 28.70
CA GLY A 462 -26.45 16.49 29.25
C GLY A 462 -26.54 14.99 28.96
N PRO A 463 -27.34 14.25 29.77
CA PRO A 463 -27.57 12.82 29.53
C PRO A 463 -28.28 12.59 28.19
N ARG A 464 -27.94 11.49 27.53
CA ARG A 464 -28.61 11.03 26.30
C ARG A 464 -30.00 10.49 26.60
N SER A 465 -30.86 10.40 25.59
CA SER A 465 -32.17 9.79 25.77
C SER A 465 -32.06 8.34 26.24
N LEU A 466 -33.09 7.84 26.94
CA LEU A 466 -33.18 6.43 27.31
C LEU A 466 -33.08 5.52 26.06
N GLN A 467 -33.69 5.94 24.95
CA GLN A 467 -33.63 5.24 23.67
C GLN A 467 -32.19 5.07 23.17
N HIS A 468 -31.36 6.11 23.29
CA HIS A 468 -29.93 6.05 22.93
C HIS A 468 -29.13 5.13 23.83
N LEU A 469 -29.35 5.22 25.14
CA LEU A 469 -28.71 4.33 26.09
C LEU A 469 -29.07 2.86 25.83
N CYS A 470 -30.34 2.59 25.48
CA CYS A 470 -30.79 1.27 25.04
C CYS A 470 -30.08 0.82 23.76
N ARG A 471 -29.94 1.69 22.75
CA ARG A 471 -29.17 1.38 21.54
C ARG A 471 -27.73 1.01 21.87
N CYS A 472 -27.03 1.82 22.66
CA CYS A 472 -25.66 1.54 23.08
C CYS A 472 -25.57 0.19 23.82
N ALA A 473 -26.49 -0.09 24.75
CA ALA A 473 -26.52 -1.34 25.50
C ALA A 473 -26.75 -2.57 24.60
N VAL A 474 -27.67 -2.48 23.63
CA VAL A 474 -27.92 -3.56 22.65
C VAL A 474 -26.66 -3.79 21.80
N ARG A 475 -26.07 -2.74 21.26
CA ARG A 475 -24.86 -2.83 20.43
C ARG A 475 -23.68 -3.40 21.21
N LEU A 476 -23.49 -2.99 22.46
CA LEU A 476 -22.45 -3.50 23.35
C LEU A 476 -22.62 -5.01 23.61
N ARG A 477 -23.86 -5.48 23.81
CA ARG A 477 -24.15 -6.90 23.99
C ARG A 477 -23.93 -7.74 22.73
N LEU A 478 -24.24 -7.18 21.56
CA LEU A 478 -24.10 -7.89 20.28
C LEU A 478 -22.65 -7.87 19.75
N GLY A 479 -21.84 -6.86 20.13
CA GLY A 479 -20.45 -6.73 19.73
C GLY A 479 -20.26 -6.80 18.21
N GLY A 480 -19.30 -7.60 17.76
CA GLY A 480 -19.03 -7.81 16.33
C GLY A 480 -20.17 -8.44 15.53
N ARG A 481 -21.17 -9.01 16.20
CA ARG A 481 -22.37 -9.59 15.57
C ARG A 481 -23.53 -8.62 15.45
N CYS A 482 -23.31 -7.33 15.74
CA CYS A 482 -24.38 -6.33 15.71
C CYS A 482 -25.07 -6.27 14.33
N PHE A 483 -24.32 -6.25 13.24
CA PHE A 483 -24.90 -6.20 11.89
C PHE A 483 -25.81 -7.40 11.56
N PRO A 484 -25.35 -8.67 11.62
CA PRO A 484 -26.22 -9.81 11.31
C PRO A 484 -27.39 -9.96 12.30
N ALA A 485 -27.13 -9.82 13.60
CA ALA A 485 -28.17 -10.04 14.62
C ALA A 485 -29.31 -9.02 14.51
N VAL A 486 -29.01 -7.74 14.28
CA VAL A 486 -30.04 -6.69 14.16
C VAL A 486 -30.91 -6.88 12.91
N ARG A 487 -30.41 -7.53 11.86
CA ARG A 487 -31.21 -7.86 10.68
C ARG A 487 -32.21 -8.99 10.93
N GLU A 488 -31.89 -9.89 11.86
CA GLU A 488 -32.74 -11.02 12.27
C GLU A 488 -33.79 -10.62 13.32
N LEU A 489 -33.59 -9.50 14.01
CA LEU A 489 -34.57 -8.99 14.98
C LEU A 489 -35.90 -8.64 14.30
N ASP A 490 -36.99 -9.12 14.91
CA ASP A 490 -38.35 -8.77 14.57
C ASP A 490 -38.73 -7.40 15.16
N VAL A 491 -38.16 -6.35 14.56
CA VAL A 491 -38.37 -4.95 14.94
C VAL A 491 -38.69 -4.11 13.70
N PRO A 492 -39.41 -2.98 13.85
CA PRO A 492 -39.67 -2.06 12.75
C PRO A 492 -38.39 -1.59 12.05
N ARG A 493 -38.49 -1.28 10.75
CA ARG A 493 -37.34 -0.83 9.94
C ARG A 493 -36.64 0.40 10.52
N SER A 494 -37.41 1.36 11.04
CA SER A 494 -36.88 2.56 11.70
C SER A 494 -36.02 2.22 12.92
N THR A 495 -36.46 1.27 13.75
CA THR A 495 -35.68 0.78 14.90
C THR A 495 -34.42 0.07 14.45
N ARG A 496 -34.51 -0.74 13.39
CA ARG A 496 -33.35 -1.42 12.79
C ARG A 496 -32.32 -0.42 12.27
N ASP A 497 -32.76 0.58 11.52
CA ASP A 497 -31.92 1.64 10.97
C ASP A 497 -31.24 2.45 12.08
N TYR A 498 -31.98 2.76 13.15
CA TYR A 498 -31.45 3.43 14.34
C TYR A 498 -30.36 2.60 15.05
N LEU A 499 -30.59 1.30 15.25
CA LEU A 499 -29.62 0.37 15.84
C LEU A 499 -28.35 0.23 14.98
N LEU A 500 -28.48 0.30 13.67
CA LEU A 500 -27.39 0.21 12.68
C LEU A 500 -26.71 1.55 12.39
N LEU A 501 -26.96 2.59 13.19
CA LEU A 501 -26.33 3.92 13.08
C LEU A 501 -26.56 4.60 11.72
N ARG A 502 -27.71 4.40 11.08
CA ARG A 502 -28.03 5.20 9.88
C ARG A 502 -28.24 6.64 10.29
N ASN A 503 -27.66 7.56 9.52
CA ASN A 503 -27.83 8.99 9.72
C ASN A 503 -29.31 9.35 9.55
N ASP A 504 -29.86 10.01 10.55
CA ASP A 504 -31.20 10.60 10.54
C ASP A 504 -31.12 12.12 10.82
N GLY A 505 -29.91 12.67 10.92
CA GLY A 505 -29.66 14.06 11.26
C GLY A 505 -29.87 14.35 12.73
N THR A 506 -29.96 13.30 13.57
CA THR A 506 -30.25 13.45 14.99
C THR A 506 -29.16 12.86 15.87
N LEU A 507 -28.94 13.57 16.97
CA LEU A 507 -28.15 13.10 18.11
C LEU A 507 -29.13 12.82 19.25
N LEU A 508 -30.09 11.92 19.02
CA LEU A 508 -31.10 11.48 20.01
C LEU A 508 -30.48 10.78 21.21
#